data_AF-A0AAV7LEE9-F1
#
_entry.id   AF-A0AAV7LEE9-F1
#
_cell.length_a   1.000
_cell.length_b   1.000
_cell.length_c   1.000
_cell.angle_alpha   90.00
_cell.angle_beta   90.00
_cell.angle_gamma   90.00
#
_symmetry.space_group_name_H-M   'P 1'
#
loop_
_entity.id
_entity.type
_entity.pdbx_description
1 polymer ?
#
loop_
_entity_poly.entity_id
_entity_poly.type
_entity_poly.pdbx_seq_one_letter_code
_entity_poly.pdbx_strand_id
1 'polypeptide(L)'
;MKWSALLLLCFQVFSSGADHHQPIHDASCSDPKVFDAVDLALKKYNAGRKEGNQFALRRITEAGIAGVHGSEHYHVTYEIIESTCAAQDGHVWQDCQLKPRAEAAIGVCHAEVHINSTEKPGNVISQECSITPKLCRGCPFPIWSDDARLRPITMHAIHKFNYESNDRHYYKLESISKATRQVPQVFAMLWRNMRQYN
;
A
#
# COMPACT_ATOMS: atom_id res chain seq x y z
N MET A 1 39.23 -56.36 -39.95
CA MET A 1 38.46 -55.26 -40.55
C MET A 1 37.95 -54.38 -39.42
N LYS A 2 38.35 -53.11 -39.42
CA LYS A 2 38.27 -52.15 -38.31
C LYS A 2 36.84 -51.66 -38.08
N TRP A 3 36.38 -51.67 -36.83
CA TRP A 3 35.16 -50.99 -36.41
C TRP A 3 35.55 -49.57 -35.98
N SER A 4 35.07 -48.56 -36.71
CA SER A 4 35.30 -47.16 -36.35
C SER A 4 34.09 -46.64 -35.58
N ALA A 5 34.29 -46.32 -34.30
CA ALA A 5 33.31 -45.64 -33.48
C ALA A 5 33.22 -44.17 -33.90
N LEU A 6 32.03 -43.72 -34.28
CA LEU A 6 31.76 -42.33 -34.63
C LEU A 6 31.42 -41.56 -33.33
N LEU A 7 32.40 -40.81 -32.81
CA LEU A 7 32.24 -39.91 -31.67
C LEU A 7 31.59 -38.60 -32.15
N LEU A 8 30.27 -38.48 -31.93
CA LEU A 8 29.51 -37.24 -32.11
C LEU A 8 29.82 -36.29 -30.95
N LEU A 9 30.74 -35.36 -31.19
CA LEU A 9 30.99 -34.20 -30.33
C LEU A 9 29.81 -33.23 -30.45
N CYS A 10 28.88 -33.29 -29.49
CA CYS A 10 27.93 -32.22 -29.25
C CYS A 10 28.71 -30.96 -28.84
N PHE A 11 28.91 -30.03 -29.78
CA PHE A 11 29.22 -28.65 -29.44
C PHE A 11 28.00 -28.07 -28.73
N GLN A 12 28.02 -28.11 -27.40
CA GLN A 12 27.15 -27.29 -26.57
C GLN A 12 27.60 -25.84 -26.79
N VAL A 13 27.01 -25.18 -27.78
CA VAL A 13 27.06 -23.73 -27.88
C VAL A 13 26.30 -23.21 -26.66
N PHE A 14 27.03 -22.90 -25.60
CA PHE A 14 26.53 -22.07 -24.51
C PHE A 14 26.16 -20.72 -25.14
N SER A 15 24.90 -20.59 -25.56
CA SER A 15 24.32 -19.30 -25.81
C SER A 15 24.22 -18.63 -24.45
N SER A 16 25.20 -17.82 -24.11
CA SER A 16 25.04 -16.82 -23.06
C SER A 16 23.88 -15.95 -23.51
N GLY A 17 22.68 -16.23 -23.01
CA GLY A 17 21.57 -15.30 -23.07
C GLY A 17 22.01 -14.07 -22.29
N ALA A 18 22.62 -13.11 -22.98
CA ALA A 18 22.69 -11.76 -22.46
C ALA A 18 21.24 -11.33 -22.32
N ASP A 19 20.81 -11.18 -21.09
CA ASP A 19 19.50 -10.68 -20.75
C ASP A 19 19.34 -9.32 -21.43
N HIS A 20 18.53 -9.25 -22.50
CA HIS A 20 18.32 -8.03 -23.27
C HIS A 20 17.36 -7.13 -22.51
N HIS A 21 17.76 -6.72 -21.31
CA HIS A 21 17.12 -5.63 -20.60
C HIS A 21 17.50 -4.36 -21.34
N GLN A 22 16.56 -3.82 -22.11
CA GLN A 22 16.76 -2.51 -22.72
C GLN A 22 17.04 -1.51 -21.59
N PRO A 23 18.07 -0.67 -21.72
CA PRO A 23 18.41 0.30 -20.69
C PRO A 23 17.24 1.26 -20.47
N ILE A 24 16.90 1.49 -19.20
CA ILE A 24 15.91 2.48 -18.82
C ILE A 24 16.59 3.84 -18.89
N HIS A 25 16.03 4.75 -19.68
CA HIS A 25 16.46 6.13 -19.81
C HIS A 25 15.56 7.04 -18.97
N ASP A 26 16.15 8.03 -18.31
CA ASP A 26 15.36 9.02 -17.57
C ASP A 26 14.43 9.80 -18.51
N ALA A 27 13.19 9.97 -18.08
CA ALA A 27 12.17 10.71 -18.79
C ALA A 27 11.70 11.92 -17.97
N SER A 28 11.20 12.95 -18.65
CA SER A 28 10.64 14.11 -17.96
C SER A 28 9.30 13.73 -17.32
N CYS A 29 9.14 14.02 -16.03
CA CYS A 29 7.85 13.86 -15.32
C CYS A 29 6.72 14.71 -15.92
N SER A 30 7.05 15.74 -16.71
CA SER A 30 6.09 16.61 -17.40
C SER A 30 5.78 16.16 -18.83
N ASP A 31 6.37 15.06 -19.30
CA ASP A 31 6.06 14.48 -20.60
C ASP A 31 4.59 14.00 -20.63
N PRO A 32 3.77 14.43 -21.62
CA PRO A 32 2.39 13.98 -21.74
C PRO A 32 2.22 12.46 -21.79
N LYS A 33 3.16 11.72 -22.40
CA LYS A 33 3.10 10.26 -22.45
C LYS A 33 3.36 9.62 -21.08
N VAL A 34 4.22 10.24 -20.26
CA VAL A 34 4.43 9.82 -18.87
C VAL A 34 3.14 10.05 -18.06
N PHE A 35 2.45 11.16 -18.29
CA PHE A 35 1.13 11.38 -17.69
C PHE A 35 0.10 10.34 -18.14
N ASP A 36 0.06 9.99 -19.44
CA ASP A 36 -0.84 8.95 -19.95
C ASP A 36 -0.58 7.58 -19.29
N ALA A 37 0.69 7.22 -19.06
CA ALA A 37 1.07 6.02 -18.33
C ALA A 37 0.54 6.03 -16.88
N VAL A 38 0.72 7.16 -16.18
CA VAL A 38 0.24 7.34 -14.81
C VAL A 38 -1.30 7.35 -14.74
N ASP A 39 -1.97 7.99 -15.70
CA ASP A 39 -3.42 8.01 -15.80
C ASP A 39 -3.98 6.59 -15.95
N LEU A 40 -3.41 5.80 -16.87
CA LEU A 40 -3.80 4.41 -17.07
C LEU A 40 -3.59 3.57 -15.80
N ALA A 41 -2.42 3.70 -15.17
CA ALA A 41 -2.12 2.98 -13.93
C ALA A 41 -3.05 3.37 -12.78
N LEU A 42 -3.34 4.66 -12.60
CA LEU A 42 -4.22 5.15 -11.53
C LEU A 42 -5.67 4.74 -11.77
N LYS A 43 -6.14 4.80 -13.02
CA LYS A 43 -7.47 4.28 -13.40
C LYS A 43 -7.60 2.80 -13.09
N LYS A 44 -6.60 1.98 -13.44
CA LYS A 44 -6.57 0.54 -13.11
C LYS A 44 -6.60 0.30 -11.60
N TYR A 45 -5.81 1.06 -10.84
CA TYR A 45 -5.80 0.97 -9.38
C TYR A 45 -7.17 1.27 -8.76
N ASN A 46 -7.79 2.39 -9.15
CA ASN A 46 -9.09 2.79 -8.63
C ASN A 46 -10.20 1.82 -9.03
N ALA A 47 -10.18 1.28 -10.27
CA ALA A 47 -11.14 0.27 -10.71
C ALA A 47 -11.08 -1.02 -9.87
N GLY A 48 -9.91 -1.35 -9.31
CA GLY A 48 -9.75 -2.50 -8.40
C GLY A 48 -10.29 -2.26 -6.98
N ARG A 49 -10.62 -1.02 -6.59
CA ARG A 49 -11.08 -0.69 -5.24
C ARG A 49 -12.58 -0.94 -5.10
N LYS A 50 -12.96 -1.78 -4.13
CA LYS A 50 -14.37 -2.08 -3.83
C LYS A 50 -14.99 -1.17 -2.77
N GLU A 51 -14.16 -0.49 -1.99
CA GLU A 51 -14.58 0.31 -0.85
C GLU A 51 -13.70 1.56 -0.64
N GLY A 52 -14.21 2.48 0.17
CA GLY A 52 -13.57 3.76 0.44
C GLY A 52 -13.66 4.72 -0.74
N ASN A 53 -12.75 5.68 -0.78
CA ASN A 53 -12.70 6.71 -1.81
C ASN A 53 -11.68 6.37 -2.90
N GLN A 54 -11.89 6.96 -4.07
CA GLN A 54 -10.89 6.96 -5.14
C GLN A 54 -9.67 7.79 -4.72
N PHE A 55 -8.54 7.45 -5.31
CA PHE A 55 -7.32 8.24 -5.23
C PHE A 55 -7.17 9.10 -6.49
N ALA A 56 -6.69 10.32 -6.32
CA ALA A 56 -6.32 11.21 -7.41
C ALA A 56 -4.80 11.44 -7.42
N LEU A 57 -4.26 11.80 -8.58
CA LEU A 57 -2.85 12.08 -8.74
C LEU A 57 -2.47 13.36 -7.98
N ARG A 58 -1.43 13.28 -7.14
CA ARG A 58 -0.83 14.46 -6.51
C ARG A 58 0.33 15.00 -7.33
N ARG A 59 1.30 14.13 -7.64
CA ARG A 59 2.46 14.45 -8.50
C ARG A 59 3.14 13.19 -8.98
N ILE A 60 3.84 13.30 -10.10
CA ILE A 60 4.79 12.31 -10.60
C ILE A 60 6.16 12.68 -10.02
N THR A 61 6.85 11.73 -9.42
CA THR A 61 8.14 11.97 -8.75
C THR A 61 9.31 11.47 -9.57
N GLU A 62 9.15 10.38 -10.30
CA GLU A 62 10.18 9.78 -11.14
C GLU A 62 9.55 9.16 -12.38
N ALA A 63 10.27 9.21 -13.50
CA ALA A 63 9.86 8.61 -14.76
C ALA A 63 11.08 8.10 -15.52
N GLY A 64 10.98 6.86 -15.99
CA GLY A 64 11.94 6.24 -16.88
C GLY A 64 11.23 5.60 -18.06
N ILE A 65 11.92 5.50 -19.19
CA ILE A 65 11.42 4.89 -20.42
C ILE A 65 12.43 3.85 -20.92
N ALA A 66 11.94 2.67 -21.23
CA ALA A 66 12.64 1.65 -21.99
C ALA A 66 11.82 1.32 -23.25
N GLY A 67 12.41 0.60 -24.20
CA GLY A 67 11.72 0.24 -25.43
C GLY A 67 12.23 0.98 -26.66
N VAL A 68 11.51 0.78 -27.76
CA VAL A 68 11.79 1.42 -29.05
C VAL A 68 10.64 2.38 -29.35
N HIS A 69 10.93 3.47 -30.05
CA HIS A 69 9.92 4.45 -30.41
C HIS A 69 8.69 3.79 -31.05
N GLY A 70 7.52 3.97 -30.43
CA GLY A 70 6.26 3.36 -30.84
C GLY A 70 5.83 2.12 -30.04
N SER A 71 6.71 1.55 -29.20
CA SER A 71 6.44 0.47 -28.25
C SER A 71 7.29 0.67 -27.00
N GLU A 72 6.79 1.49 -26.08
CA GLU A 72 7.54 2.07 -24.97
C GLU A 72 7.05 1.49 -23.63
N HIS A 73 7.99 1.17 -22.74
CA HIS A 73 7.75 0.75 -21.37
C HIS A 73 8.07 1.90 -20.42
N TYR A 74 7.05 2.42 -19.76
CA TYR A 74 7.16 3.49 -18.78
C TYR A 74 7.29 2.91 -17.38
N HIS A 75 8.37 3.28 -16.70
CA HIS A 75 8.58 3.02 -15.28
C HIS A 75 8.32 4.32 -14.54
N VAL A 76 7.21 4.41 -13.81
CA VAL A 76 6.76 5.65 -13.18
C VAL A 76 6.60 5.48 -11.68
N THR A 77 7.12 6.45 -10.94
CA THR A 77 6.87 6.62 -9.51
C THR A 77 6.01 7.86 -9.33
N TYR A 78 4.89 7.75 -8.64
CA TYR A 78 3.96 8.85 -8.44
C TYR A 78 3.26 8.78 -7.09
N GLU A 79 2.86 9.94 -6.61
CA GLU A 79 2.16 10.11 -5.36
C GLU A 79 0.67 10.31 -5.62
N ILE A 80 -0.14 9.63 -4.84
CA ILE A 80 -1.60 9.72 -4.89
C ILE A 80 -2.15 10.23 -3.57
N ILE A 81 -3.32 10.87 -3.63
CA ILE A 81 -4.03 11.37 -2.45
C ILE A 81 -5.50 10.99 -2.53
N GLU A 82 -6.08 10.65 -1.37
CA GLU A 82 -7.50 10.30 -1.27
C GLU A 82 -8.38 11.49 -1.71
N SER A 83 -9.38 11.21 -2.53
CA SER A 83 -10.34 12.18 -3.03
C SER A 83 -11.70 12.06 -2.32
N THR A 84 -12.66 12.90 -2.70
CA THR A 84 -14.03 12.86 -2.17
C THR A 84 -14.95 11.90 -2.91
N CYS A 85 -14.57 11.39 -4.10
CA CYS A 85 -15.37 10.43 -4.85
C CYS A 85 -15.29 9.05 -4.22
N ALA A 86 -16.41 8.33 -4.10
CA ALA A 86 -16.37 6.93 -3.71
C ALA A 86 -15.79 6.05 -4.84
N ALA A 87 -15.18 4.94 -4.47
CA ALA A 87 -14.51 4.01 -5.40
C ALA A 87 -15.41 3.50 -6.55
N GLN A 88 -16.74 3.54 -6.37
CA GLN A 88 -17.74 2.99 -7.29
C GLN A 88 -18.72 4.05 -7.83
N ASP A 89 -18.44 5.35 -7.65
CA ASP A 89 -19.33 6.43 -8.12
C ASP A 89 -19.26 6.65 -9.65
N GLY A 90 -18.41 5.90 -10.37
CA GLY A 90 -18.28 6.01 -11.83
C GLY A 90 -17.54 7.25 -12.33
N HIS A 91 -17.15 8.17 -11.44
CA HIS A 91 -16.30 9.32 -11.77
C HIS A 91 -14.88 8.88 -12.15
N VAL A 92 -14.25 9.61 -13.08
CA VAL A 92 -12.81 9.53 -13.29
C VAL A 92 -12.09 10.37 -12.25
N TRP A 93 -10.88 9.94 -11.86
CA TRP A 93 -10.17 10.55 -10.74
C TRP A 93 -9.87 12.04 -10.93
N GLN A 94 -9.77 12.50 -12.19
CA GLN A 94 -9.54 13.91 -12.55
C GLN A 94 -10.69 14.84 -12.13
N ASP A 95 -11.92 14.31 -12.08
CA ASP A 95 -13.11 15.08 -11.72
C ASP A 95 -13.32 15.13 -10.20
N CYS A 96 -12.53 14.37 -9.46
CA CYS A 96 -12.67 14.20 -8.02
C CYS A 96 -11.93 15.28 -7.24
N GLN A 97 -12.62 15.93 -6.31
CA GLN A 97 -11.98 16.89 -5.41
C GLN A 97 -11.05 16.17 -4.45
N LEU A 98 -9.85 16.72 -4.25
CA LEU A 98 -8.88 16.18 -3.32
C LEU A 98 -9.34 16.43 -1.88
N LYS A 99 -9.22 15.44 -1.00
CA LYS A 99 -9.43 15.69 0.43
C LYS A 99 -8.32 16.59 0.98
N PRO A 100 -8.60 17.36 2.05
CA PRO A 100 -7.55 18.05 2.79
C PRO A 100 -6.47 17.07 3.24
N ARG A 101 -5.19 17.44 3.09
CA ARG A 101 -4.05 16.56 3.41
C ARG A 101 -4.09 15.99 4.84
N ALA A 102 -4.64 16.74 5.79
CA ALA A 102 -4.76 16.31 7.18
C ALA A 102 -5.77 15.15 7.38
N GLU A 103 -6.65 14.94 6.41
CA GLU A 103 -7.78 14.01 6.49
C GLU A 103 -7.71 12.92 5.42
N ALA A 104 -6.85 13.10 4.42
CA ALA A 104 -6.65 12.19 3.30
C ALA A 104 -5.62 11.09 3.63
N ALA A 105 -5.91 9.86 3.21
CA ALA A 105 -4.85 8.89 2.98
C ALA A 105 -3.95 9.35 1.81
N ILE A 106 -2.67 9.03 1.87
CA ILE A 106 -1.67 9.36 0.83
C ILE A 106 -0.99 8.06 0.42
N GLY A 107 -0.70 7.89 -0.86
CA GLY A 107 0.05 6.75 -1.37
C GLY A 107 1.27 7.16 -2.18
N VAL A 108 2.24 6.26 -2.24
CA VAL A 108 3.30 6.25 -3.25
C VAL A 108 3.11 5.00 -4.08
N CYS A 109 3.06 5.15 -5.40
CA CYS A 109 2.86 4.07 -6.34
C CYS A 109 4.06 3.97 -7.28
N HIS A 110 4.41 2.73 -7.63
CA HIS A 110 5.36 2.38 -8.68
C HIS A 110 4.59 1.56 -9.71
N ALA A 111 4.71 1.89 -10.98
CA ALA A 111 4.05 1.16 -12.05
C ALA A 111 4.95 1.00 -13.27
N GLU A 112 4.79 -0.15 -13.93
CA GLU A 112 5.31 -0.41 -15.27
C GLU A 112 4.14 -0.45 -16.25
N VAL A 113 4.21 0.39 -17.27
CA VAL A 113 3.14 0.55 -18.25
C VAL A 113 3.69 0.46 -19.66
N HIS A 114 3.17 -0.50 -20.43
CA HIS A 114 3.45 -0.61 -21.85
C HIS A 114 2.47 0.26 -22.64
N ILE A 115 3.01 1.17 -23.45
CA ILE A 115 2.23 1.98 -24.39
C ILE A 115 2.73 1.69 -25.80
N ASN A 116 1.85 1.14 -26.63
CA ASN A 116 2.08 0.97 -28.05
C ASN A 116 1.33 2.05 -28.83
N SER A 117 2.00 2.66 -29.80
CA SER A 117 1.41 3.68 -30.67
C SER A 117 0.17 3.20 -31.44
N THR A 118 0.05 1.89 -31.67
CA THR A 118 -1.07 1.28 -32.40
C THR A 118 -2.17 0.69 -31.51
N GLU A 119 -1.88 0.37 -30.25
CA GLU A 119 -2.86 -0.19 -29.30
C GLU A 119 -3.28 0.87 -28.28
N LYS A 120 -4.56 1.26 -28.32
CA LYS A 120 -5.17 2.11 -27.29
C LYS A 120 -6.37 1.40 -26.66
N PRO A 121 -6.47 1.33 -25.32
CA PRO A 121 -5.51 1.85 -24.33
C PRO A 121 -4.26 0.97 -24.20
N GLY A 122 -3.15 1.54 -23.70
CA GLY A 122 -1.97 0.77 -23.32
C GLY A 122 -2.25 -0.26 -22.22
N ASN A 123 -1.24 -1.00 -21.79
CA ASN A 123 -1.36 -2.06 -20.79
C ASN A 123 -0.50 -1.80 -19.55
N VAL A 124 -1.09 -1.86 -18.36
CA VAL A 124 -0.36 -1.82 -17.09
C VAL A 124 0.18 -3.22 -16.79
N ILE A 125 1.50 -3.38 -16.90
CA ILE A 125 2.19 -4.67 -16.67
C ILE A 125 2.21 -4.99 -15.19
N SER A 126 2.71 -4.05 -14.37
CA SER A 126 2.84 -4.21 -12.94
C SER A 126 2.53 -2.89 -12.23
N GLN A 127 2.03 -2.99 -11.00
CA GLN A 127 1.73 -1.83 -10.18
C GLN A 127 1.71 -2.22 -8.70
N GLU A 128 2.37 -1.41 -7.88
CA GLU A 128 2.34 -1.52 -6.43
C GLU A 128 2.13 -0.12 -5.82
N CYS A 129 1.24 -0.03 -4.83
CA CYS A 129 0.95 1.23 -4.15
C CYS A 129 1.02 1.03 -2.62
N SER A 130 1.89 1.79 -1.97
CA SER A 130 2.04 1.84 -0.53
C SER A 130 1.19 2.97 0.05
N ILE A 131 0.04 2.62 0.63
CA ILE A 131 -0.91 3.59 1.19
C ILE A 131 -0.60 3.87 2.65
N THR A 132 -0.31 5.13 2.95
CA THR A 132 -0.27 5.68 4.30
C THR A 132 -1.68 6.14 4.70
N PRO A 133 -2.31 5.53 5.71
CA PRO A 133 -3.66 5.89 6.13
C PRO A 133 -3.69 7.31 6.71
N LYS A 134 -4.87 7.94 6.67
CA LYS A 134 -5.12 9.26 7.23
C LYS A 134 -4.62 9.37 8.68
N LEU A 135 -3.80 10.38 8.96
CA LEU A 135 -3.35 10.69 10.31
C LEU A 135 -4.40 11.57 11.01
N CYS A 136 -5.50 10.98 11.49
CA CYS A 136 -6.40 11.71 12.36
C CYS A 136 -5.82 11.77 13.79
N ARG A 137 -5.42 12.98 14.23
CA ARG A 137 -4.88 13.23 15.58
C ARG A 137 -5.85 12.81 16.71
N GLY A 138 -7.13 12.76 16.40
CA GLY A 138 -8.21 12.41 17.32
C GLY A 138 -8.87 11.05 17.07
N CYS A 139 -8.39 10.17 16.19
CA CYS A 139 -8.94 8.81 16.16
C CYS A 139 -8.14 7.87 17.07
N PRO A 140 -8.78 6.84 17.64
CA PRO A 140 -8.06 5.75 18.28
C PRO A 140 -7.13 5.07 17.27
N PHE A 141 -5.82 5.14 17.51
CA PHE A 141 -4.81 4.38 16.77
C PHE A 141 -4.42 3.13 17.57
N PRO A 142 -4.39 1.93 16.95
CA PRO A 142 -3.99 0.72 17.64
C PRO A 142 -2.56 0.83 18.16
N ILE A 143 -2.35 0.46 19.42
CA ILE A 143 -1.00 0.35 20.00
C ILE A 143 -0.77 -1.09 20.45
N TRP A 144 0.50 -1.47 20.52
CA TRP A 144 0.89 -2.80 20.96
C TRP A 144 0.38 -3.08 22.37
N SER A 145 -0.19 -4.26 22.57
CA SER A 145 -0.81 -4.65 23.84
C SER A 145 0.22 -4.87 24.96
N ASP A 146 1.49 -5.07 24.62
CA ASP A 146 2.64 -5.18 25.52
C ASP A 146 3.38 -3.85 25.75
N ASP A 147 2.85 -2.72 25.26
CA ASP A 147 3.40 -1.39 25.52
C ASP A 147 3.49 -1.16 27.05
N ALA A 148 4.72 -0.89 27.52
CA ALA A 148 5.03 -0.77 28.94
C ALA A 148 4.17 0.27 29.69
N ARG A 149 3.64 1.26 28.99
CA ARG A 149 2.78 2.31 29.57
C ARG A 149 1.39 1.81 29.90
N LEU A 150 0.92 0.73 29.28
CA LEU A 150 -0.44 0.24 29.45
C LEU A 150 -0.65 -0.43 30.80
N ARG A 151 0.31 -1.23 31.26
CA ARG A 151 0.19 -1.99 32.51
C ARG A 151 -0.15 -1.11 33.74
N PRO A 152 0.56 -0.02 34.04
CA PRO A 152 0.22 0.83 35.20
C PRO A 152 -1.16 1.50 35.05
N ILE A 153 -1.53 1.93 33.83
CA ILE A 153 -2.84 2.55 33.55
C ILE A 153 -3.97 1.55 33.79
N THR A 154 -3.83 0.34 33.24
CA THR A 154 -4.82 -0.74 33.36
C THR A 154 -4.93 -1.22 34.81
N MET A 155 -3.82 -1.35 35.53
CA MET A 155 -3.83 -1.69 36.97
C MET A 155 -4.56 -0.63 37.80
N HIS A 156 -4.33 0.66 37.52
CA HIS A 156 -5.03 1.75 38.20
C HIS A 156 -6.54 1.70 37.95
N ALA A 157 -6.95 1.45 36.69
CA ALA A 157 -8.37 1.31 36.34
C ALA A 157 -9.04 0.12 37.03
N ILE A 158 -8.37 -1.04 37.11
CA ILE A 158 -8.87 -2.22 37.82
C ILE A 158 -8.98 -1.96 39.31
N HIS A 159 -7.98 -1.31 39.92
CA HIS A 159 -8.01 -0.95 41.33
C HIS A 159 -9.17 0.00 41.65
N LYS A 160 -9.37 1.01 40.79
CA LYS A 160 -10.50 1.93 40.90
C LYS A 160 -11.85 1.20 40.78
N PHE A 161 -11.99 0.31 39.80
CA PHE A 161 -13.20 -0.49 39.62
C PHE A 161 -13.48 -1.39 40.82
N ASN A 162 -12.48 -2.10 41.33
CA ASN A 162 -12.60 -2.94 42.52
C ASN A 162 -13.02 -2.15 43.77
N TYR A 163 -12.60 -0.89 43.87
CA TYR A 163 -12.93 -0.03 45.01
C TYR A 163 -14.32 0.61 44.89
N GLU A 164 -14.71 1.04 43.69
CA GLU A 164 -15.94 1.82 43.47
C GLU A 164 -17.13 0.97 43.03
N SER A 165 -16.91 -0.24 42.50
CA SER A 165 -18.01 -1.11 42.04
C SER A 165 -18.65 -1.85 43.21
N ASN A 166 -19.96 -2.11 43.09
CA ASN A 166 -20.69 -2.99 44.00
C ASN A 166 -20.63 -4.47 43.55
N ASP A 167 -19.57 -4.85 42.82
CA ASP A 167 -19.38 -6.24 42.41
C ASP A 167 -18.99 -7.08 43.64
N ARG A 168 -19.35 -8.36 43.61
CA ARG A 168 -19.04 -9.30 44.69
C ARG A 168 -17.62 -9.87 44.59
N HIS A 169 -16.95 -9.67 43.46
CA HIS A 169 -15.64 -10.24 43.19
C HIS A 169 -14.60 -9.15 42.94
N TYR A 170 -13.38 -9.47 43.35
CA TYR A 170 -12.21 -8.67 43.00
C TYR A 170 -11.60 -9.17 41.69
N TYR A 171 -11.17 -8.21 40.89
CA TYR A 171 -10.57 -8.47 39.60
C TYR A 171 -9.08 -8.14 39.60
N LYS A 172 -8.30 -8.89 38.81
CA LYS A 172 -6.87 -8.63 38.61
C LYS A 172 -6.51 -8.67 37.13
N LEU A 173 -5.45 -7.97 36.76
CA LEU A 173 -4.94 -7.95 35.39
C LEU A 173 -4.25 -9.27 35.05
N GLU A 174 -4.72 -9.95 34.00
CA GLU A 174 -4.06 -11.12 33.41
C GLU A 174 -3.23 -10.70 32.20
N SER A 175 -3.89 -10.20 31.15
CA SER A 175 -3.24 -9.68 29.95
C SER A 175 -4.08 -8.57 29.32
N ILE A 176 -3.43 -7.73 28.51
CA ILE A 176 -4.10 -6.75 27.65
C ILE A 176 -4.22 -7.39 26.28
N SER A 177 -5.43 -7.49 25.74
CA SER A 177 -5.68 -8.10 24.42
C SER A 177 -5.71 -7.08 23.29
N LYS A 178 -6.08 -5.83 23.60
CA LYS A 178 -6.16 -4.73 22.64
C LYS A 178 -5.97 -3.41 23.35
N ALA A 179 -5.28 -2.48 22.70
CA ALA A 179 -5.13 -1.13 23.20
C ALA A 179 -5.17 -0.12 22.05
N THR A 180 -5.70 1.06 22.34
CA THR A 180 -5.76 2.17 21.39
C THR A 180 -5.34 3.46 22.06
N ARG A 181 -4.67 4.33 21.32
CA ARG A 181 -4.27 5.66 21.77
C ARG A 181 -5.01 6.71 20.96
N GLN A 182 -5.62 7.67 21.65
CA GLN A 182 -6.20 8.86 21.06
C GLN A 182 -5.59 10.07 21.78
N VAL A 183 -5.44 11.22 21.12
CA VAL A 183 -5.03 12.47 21.77
C VAL A 183 -6.28 13.36 21.86
N PRO A 184 -6.64 13.90 23.04
CA PRO A 184 -5.87 14.00 24.28
C PRO A 184 -6.06 12.83 25.29
N GLN A 185 -6.80 11.76 24.95
CA GLN A 185 -7.17 10.70 25.91
C GLN A 185 -6.75 9.29 25.48
N VAL A 186 -5.99 8.58 26.32
CA VAL A 186 -5.68 7.15 26.11
C VAL A 186 -6.86 6.31 26.61
N PHE A 187 -7.50 5.56 25.73
CA PHE A 187 -8.56 4.60 26.07
C PHE A 187 -8.01 3.17 26.00
N ALA A 188 -7.92 2.48 27.14
CA ALA A 188 -7.71 1.04 27.20
C ALA A 188 -9.07 0.35 27.41
N MET A 189 -9.53 -0.40 26.41
CA MET A 189 -10.71 -1.25 26.55
C MET A 189 -10.26 -2.67 26.94
N LEU A 190 -10.61 -3.09 28.15
CA LEU A 190 -10.53 -4.49 28.56
C LEU A 190 -11.83 -5.20 28.14
N TRP A 191 -11.75 -6.16 27.22
CA TRP A 191 -12.87 -7.10 26.99
C TRP A 191 -12.61 -8.41 27.73
N ARG A 192 -13.62 -8.77 28.56
CA ARG A 192 -13.91 -10.06 29.20
C ARG A 192 -12.77 -11.08 29.21
N ASN A 193 -12.00 -11.09 30.29
CA ASN A 193 -11.49 -12.30 30.96
C ASN A 193 -10.94 -11.94 32.35
N MET A 194 -11.62 -11.06 33.08
CA MET A 194 -11.27 -10.88 34.48
C MET A 194 -11.79 -12.10 35.24
N ARG A 195 -10.89 -13.06 35.52
CA ARG A 195 -11.20 -14.22 36.36
C ARG A 195 -11.63 -13.73 37.74
N GLN A 196 -12.86 -14.07 38.13
CA GLN A 196 -13.36 -13.88 39.47
C GLN A 196 -12.51 -14.70 40.43
N TYR A 197 -11.94 -14.06 41.45
CA TYR A 197 -11.37 -14.76 42.61
C TYR A 197 -12.44 -14.79 43.71
N ASN A 198 -12.70 -16.01 44.21
CA ASN A 198 -13.53 -16.26 45.40
C ASN A 198 -12.80 -15.84 46.68
#